data_AF-A0A831YG62-F1
#
_entry.id   AF-A0A831YG62-F1
#
_cell.length_a   1.000
_cell.length_b   1.000
_cell.length_c   1.000
_cell.angle_alpha   90.00
_cell.angle_beta   90.00
_cell.angle_gamma   90.00
#
_symmetry.space_group_name_H-M   'P 1'
#
loop_
_entity.id
_entity.type
_entity.pdbx_description
1 polymer ?
#
loop_
_entity_poly.entity_id
_entity_poly.type
_entity_poly.pdbx_seq_one_letter_code
_entity_poly.pdbx_strand_id
1 'polypeptide(L)'
;MGVADRELLAKLALLMLEELALRRNGRVKPNYWKTYRLAGFWLGRKTARRVLERLVEGGYVKIDGEYVVLLKRFTPQKSLRAVLRDAYSLLATGAPR
;
A
#
# COMPACT_ATOMS: atom_id res chain seq x y z
N MET A 1 1.26 18.12 -6.87
CA MET A 1 1.03 16.74 -7.33
C MET A 1 0.27 16.81 -8.64
N GLY A 2 0.91 16.41 -9.73
CA GLY A 2 0.27 16.31 -11.03
C GLY A 2 -0.72 15.14 -11.11
N VAL A 3 -1.40 15.01 -12.25
CA VAL A 3 -2.33 13.89 -12.51
C VAL A 3 -1.60 12.54 -12.45
N ALA A 4 -0.38 12.47 -13.01
CA ALA A 4 0.46 11.28 -12.98
C ALA A 4 0.80 10.82 -11.54
N ASP A 5 1.08 11.76 -10.63
CA ASP A 5 1.34 11.45 -9.22
C ASP A 5 0.11 10.84 -8.55
N ARG A 6 -1.09 11.36 -8.86
CA ARG A 6 -2.34 10.84 -8.27
C ARG A 6 -2.63 9.42 -8.73
N GLU A 7 -2.44 9.12 -10.01
CA GLU A 7 -2.67 7.77 -10.55
C GLU A 7 -1.68 6.76 -9.95
N LEU A 8 -0.40 7.14 -9.83
CA LEU A 8 0.61 6.31 -9.18
C LEU A 8 0.24 6.01 -7.72
N LEU A 9 -0.14 7.03 -6.95
CA LEU A 9 -0.51 6.86 -5.55
C LEU A 9 -1.78 6.02 -5.37
N ALA A 10 -2.74 6.14 -6.29
CA ALA A 10 -3.96 5.32 -6.28
C ALA A 10 -3.65 3.85 -6.57
N LYS A 11 -2.80 3.56 -7.58
CA LYS A 11 -2.35 2.19 -7.89
C LYS A 11 -1.57 1.58 -6.72
N LEU A 12 -0.70 2.37 -6.10
CA LEU A 12 0.05 1.95 -4.91
C LEU A 12 -0.89 1.61 -3.75
N ALA A 13 -1.89 2.47 -3.48
CA ALA A 13 -2.89 2.23 -2.44
C ALA A 13 -3.64 0.92 -2.65
N LEU A 14 -4.01 0.59 -3.90
CA LEU A 14 -4.65 -0.67 -4.24
C LEU A 14 -3.73 -1.87 -3.94
N LEU A 15 -2.48 -1.83 -4.39
CA LEU A 15 -1.51 -2.90 -4.15
C LEU A 15 -1.22 -3.10 -2.65
N MET A 16 -1.22 -2.01 -1.89
CA MET A 16 -1.13 -2.04 -0.42
C MET A 16 -2.30 -2.81 0.20
N LEU A 17 -3.53 -2.57 -0.24
CA LEU A 17 -4.72 -3.28 0.22
C LEU A 17 -4.72 -4.75 -0.21
N GLU A 18 -4.32 -5.05 -1.45
CA GLU A 18 -4.22 -6.43 -1.95
C GLU A 18 -3.20 -7.25 -1.13
N GLU A 19 -2.03 -6.69 -0.82
CA GLU A 19 -1.07 -7.36 0.07
C GLU A 19 -1.68 -7.64 1.45
N LEU A 20 -2.37 -6.66 2.02
CA LEU A 20 -3.04 -6.80 3.33
C LEU A 20 -4.09 -7.92 3.29
N ALA A 21 -4.90 -7.97 2.24
CA ALA A 21 -5.94 -8.97 2.06
C ALA A 21 -5.39 -10.39 1.93
N LEU A 22 -4.18 -10.54 1.37
CA LEU A 22 -3.48 -11.81 1.25
C LEU A 22 -2.82 -12.29 2.55
N ARG A 23 -2.83 -11.47 3.63
CA ARG A 23 -2.31 -11.89 4.94
C ARG A 23 -3.38 -12.63 5.72
N ARG A 24 -2.94 -13.66 6.47
CA ARG A 24 -3.80 -14.63 7.17
C ARG A 24 -4.92 -14.03 8.02
N ASN A 25 -4.75 -12.79 8.53
CA ASN A 25 -5.72 -12.10 9.38
C ASN A 25 -6.02 -10.65 8.91
N GLY A 26 -5.69 -10.29 7.67
CA GLY A 26 -5.90 -8.93 7.17
C GLY A 26 -5.19 -7.85 8.00
N ARG A 27 -4.12 -8.20 8.73
CA ARG A 27 -3.40 -7.26 9.61
C ARG A 27 -1.89 -7.40 9.46
N VAL A 28 -1.18 -6.30 9.67
CA VAL A 28 0.28 -6.24 9.54
C VAL A 28 0.85 -5.09 10.36
N LYS A 29 2.05 -5.26 10.95
CA LYS A 29 2.80 -4.10 11.46
C LYS A 29 3.42 -3.34 10.27
N PRO A 30 3.49 -2.01 10.26
CA PRO A 30 4.09 -1.24 9.16
C PRO A 30 5.48 -1.73 8.73
N ASN A 31 6.32 -2.14 9.70
CA ASN A 31 7.67 -2.67 9.45
C ASN A 31 7.71 -4.00 8.68
N TYR A 32 6.59 -4.72 8.60
CA TYR A 32 6.48 -5.98 7.86
C TYR A 32 5.61 -5.85 6.61
N TRP A 33 5.02 -4.68 6.35
CA TRP A 33 4.18 -4.41 5.19
C TRP A 33 5.05 -3.98 4.00
N LYS A 34 5.23 -4.87 3.03
CA LYS A 34 6.28 -4.72 2.02
C LYS A 34 5.98 -3.60 1.03
N THR A 35 4.77 -3.51 0.52
CA THR A 35 4.31 -2.41 -0.36
C THR A 35 4.42 -1.05 0.32
N TYR A 36 4.02 -0.95 1.59
CA TYR A 36 4.22 0.27 2.39
C TYR A 36 5.70 0.66 2.54
N ARG A 37 6.56 -0.32 2.86
CA ARG A 37 8.01 -0.07 2.98
C ARG A 37 8.66 0.30 1.65
N LEU A 38 8.26 -0.34 0.56
CA LEU A 38 8.71 -0.01 -0.79
C LEU A 38 8.32 1.43 -1.14
N ALA A 39 7.08 1.83 -0.88
CA ALA A 39 6.67 3.23 -1.06
C ALA A 39 7.51 4.19 -0.21
N GLY A 40 7.80 3.83 1.04
CA GLY A 40 8.63 4.64 1.92
C GLY A 40 10.07 4.79 1.43
N PHE A 41 10.62 3.76 0.79
CA PHE A 41 11.95 3.76 0.19
C PHE A 41 12.01 4.61 -1.09
N TRP A 42 11.08 4.38 -2.02
CA TRP A 42 11.10 5.04 -3.34
C TRP A 42 10.52 6.45 -3.34
N LEU A 43 9.41 6.69 -2.62
CA LEU A 43 8.67 7.97 -2.63
C LEU A 43 8.88 8.80 -1.36
N GLY A 44 9.67 8.28 -0.42
CA GLY A 44 9.88 8.87 0.89
C GLY A 44 8.80 8.50 1.92
N ARG A 45 9.22 8.44 3.19
CA ARG A 45 8.36 8.06 4.34
C ARG A 45 7.11 8.93 4.49
N LYS A 46 7.20 10.23 4.19
CA LYS A 46 6.05 11.16 4.28
C LYS A 46 4.96 10.79 3.26
N THR A 47 5.34 10.44 2.04
CA THR A 47 4.40 10.05 0.98
C THR A 47 3.71 8.74 1.31
N ALA A 48 4.48 7.71 1.72
CA ALA A 48 3.91 6.42 2.14
C ALA A 48 2.93 6.57 3.32
N ARG A 49 3.29 7.39 4.31
CA ARG A 49 2.42 7.72 5.44
C ARG A 49 1.14 8.42 4.97
N ARG A 50 1.23 9.38 4.05
CA ARG A 50 0.06 10.07 3.49
C ARG A 50 -0.89 9.10 2.77
N VAL A 51 -0.37 8.12 2.03
CA VAL A 51 -1.19 7.08 1.41
C VAL A 51 -1.92 6.25 2.47
N LEU A 52 -1.23 5.83 3.53
CA LEU A 52 -1.85 5.13 4.65
C LEU A 52 -2.95 5.97 5.33
N GLU A 53 -2.69 7.25 5.61
CA GLU A 53 -3.67 8.17 6.19
C GLU A 53 -4.93 8.26 5.33
N ARG A 54 -4.79 8.34 3.99
CA ARG A 54 -5.94 8.30 3.07
C ARG A 54 -6.71 6.98 3.10
N LEU A 55 -6.02 5.85 3.26
CA LEU A 55 -6.68 4.54 3.42
C LEU A 55 -7.46 4.45 4.74
N VAL A 56 -6.96 5.09 5.80
CA VAL A 56 -7.66 5.20 7.09
C VAL A 56 -8.88 6.12 6.96
N GLU A 57 -8.72 7.32 6.40
CA GLU A 57 -9.81 8.27 6.15
C GLU A 57 -10.93 7.64 5.31
N GLY A 58 -10.58 6.85 4.29
CA GLY A 58 -11.54 6.14 3.44
C GLY A 58 -12.18 4.90 4.07
N GLY A 59 -11.82 4.56 5.32
CA GLY A 59 -12.35 3.41 6.04
C GLY A 59 -11.98 2.06 5.42
N TYR A 60 -10.88 1.98 4.67
CA TYR A 60 -10.37 0.72 4.12
C TYR A 60 -9.56 -0.05 5.16
N VAL A 61 -8.84 0.68 6.02
CA VAL A 61 -8.03 0.13 7.10
C VAL A 61 -8.23 0.93 8.39
N LYS A 62 -7.85 0.36 9.54
CA LYS A 62 -7.65 1.09 10.80
C LYS A 62 -6.26 0.83 11.34
N ILE A 63 -5.79 1.73 12.20
CA ILE A 63 -4.62 1.50 13.06
C ILE A 63 -5.13 0.99 14.40
N ASP A 64 -4.62 -0.17 14.82
CA ASP A 64 -4.99 -0.87 16.05
C ASP A 64 -3.70 -1.18 16.83
N GLY A 65 -3.32 -0.27 17.72
CA GLY A 65 -2.01 -0.25 18.35
C GLY A 65 -0.88 -0.18 17.30
N GLU A 66 -0.02 -1.19 17.28
CA GLU A 66 1.10 -1.29 16.33
C GLU A 66 0.73 -1.90 14.97
N TYR A 67 -0.53 -2.28 14.77
CA TYR A 67 -0.98 -2.99 13.58
C TYR A 67 -1.85 -2.09 12.70
N VAL A 68 -1.71 -2.27 11.40
CA VAL A 68 -2.71 -1.83 10.42
C VAL A 68 -3.61 -3.01 10.12
N VAL A 69 -4.92 -2.81 10.20
CA VAL A 69 -5.95 -3.85 10.05
C VAL A 69 -6.89 -3.46 8.92
N LEU A 70 -7.10 -4.36 7.97
CA LEU A 70 -8.03 -4.24 6.87
C LEU A 70 -9.47 -4.34 7.39
N LEU A 71 -10.31 -3.35 7.05
CA LEU A 71 -11.71 -3.28 7.48
C LEU A 71 -12.66 -3.85 6.43
N LYS A 72 -12.35 -3.66 5.15
CA LYS A 72 -13.18 -4.13 4.02
C LYS A 72 -12.66 -5.44 3.47
N ARG A 73 -13.56 -6.39 3.19
CA ARG A 73 -13.21 -7.61 2.47
C ARG A 73 -12.73 -7.24 1.06
N PHE A 74 -11.46 -7.55 0.80
CA PHE A 74 -10.87 -7.52 -0.54
C PHE A 74 -10.71 -8.96 -1.00
N THR A 75 -11.16 -9.26 -2.22
CA THR A 75 -10.86 -10.54 -2.87
C THR A 75 -9.65 -10.32 -3.77
N PRO A 76 -8.43 -10.64 -3.31
CA PRO A 76 -7.24 -10.45 -4.14
C PRO A 76 -7.31 -11.37 -5.36
N GLN A 77 -7.15 -10.78 -6.54
CA GLN A 77 -7.14 -11.51 -7.82
C GLN A 77 -5.77 -12.08 -8.17
N LYS A 78 -4.74 -11.76 -7.37
CA LYS A 78 -3.33 -12.03 -7.64
C LYS A 78 -2.69 -12.71 -6.44
N SER A 79 -1.62 -13.47 -6.70
CA SER A 79 -0.75 -13.97 -5.64
C SER A 79 0.05 -12.85 -4.99
N LEU A 80 0.50 -13.05 -3.75
CA LEU A 80 1.33 -12.07 -3.03
C LEU A 80 2.59 -11.71 -3.83
N ARG A 81 3.22 -12.70 -4.49
CA ARG A 81 4.40 -12.46 -5.32
C ARG A 81 4.10 -11.54 -6.50
N ALA A 82 2.94 -11.69 -7.14
CA ALA A 82 2.53 -10.84 -8.25
C ALA A 82 2.25 -9.39 -7.79
N VAL A 83 1.54 -9.21 -6.67
CA VAL A 83 1.30 -7.88 -6.07
C VAL A 83 2.62 -7.15 -5.79
N LEU A 84 3.59 -7.85 -5.19
CA LEU A 84 4.90 -7.26 -4.87
C LEU A 84 5.71 -6.90 -6.12
N ARG A 85 5.65 -7.73 -7.16
CA ARG A 85 6.29 -7.44 -8.44
C ARG A 85 5.68 -6.21 -9.07
N ASP A 86 4.36 -6.11 -9.10
CA ASP A 86 3.64 -4.98 -9.71
C ASP A 86 3.95 -3.67 -8.94
N ALA A 87 4.02 -3.73 -7.60
CA ALA A 87 4.42 -2.60 -6.77
C ALA A 87 5.86 -2.15 -7.06
N TYR A 88 6.79 -3.10 -7.22
CA TYR A 88 8.17 -2.79 -7.58
C TYR A 88 8.23 -2.12 -8.95
N SER A 89 7.60 -2.69 -9.97
CA SER A 89 7.57 -2.13 -11.32
C SER A 89 6.96 -0.72 -11.35
N LEU A 90 5.83 -0.51 -10.66
CA LEU A 90 5.16 0.79 -10.55
C LEU A 90 6.10 1.84 -9.96
N LEU A 91 6.76 1.52 -8.85
CA LEU A 91 7.62 2.46 -8.13
C LEU A 91 8.94 2.72 -8.88
N ALA A 92 9.55 1.69 -9.45
CA ALA A 92 10.81 1.82 -10.19
C ALA A 92 10.66 2.62 -11.49
N THR A 93 9.49 2.60 -12.13
CA THR A 93 9.23 3.31 -13.40
C THR A 93 8.55 4.66 -13.22
N GLY A 94 7.77 4.84 -12.16
CA GLY A 94 6.97 6.04 -11.92
C GLY A 94 7.49 6.96 -10.82
N ALA A 95 8.53 6.58 -10.07
CA ALA A 95 9.15 7.50 -9.12
C ALA A 95 9.88 8.62 -9.90
N PRO A 96 9.65 9.91 -9.56
CA PRO A 96 10.47 10.99 -10.12
C PRO A 96 11.94 10.74 -9.74
N ARG A 97 12.82 10.78 -10.74
CA ARG A 97 14.28 10.72 -10.52
C ARG A 97 14.78 11.99 -9.86
#